data_AF-A0A6S6SUI3-F1
#
_entry.id   AF-A0A6S6SUI3-F1
#
_cell.length_a   1.000
_cell.length_b   1.000
_cell.length_c   1.000
_cell.angle_alpha   90.00
_cell.angle_beta   90.00
_cell.angle_gamma   90.00
#
_symmetry.space_group_name_H-M   'P 1'
#
loop_
_entity.id
_entity.type
_entity.pdbx_description
1 polymer ?
#
loop_
_entity_poly.entity_id
_entity_poly.type
_entity_poly.pdbx_seq_one_letter_code
_entity_poly.pdbx_strand_id
1 'polypeptide(L)'
;MYDYKFHPEAEKELEKLNRSVQILFTKTLKKILKSPELGIDLGNKNNLNLSGLKKMYFEHKRYRVVYQILDDEVIIHLIAIGKRDKMEVYEKAGERVEK
;
A
#
# COMPACT_ATOMS: atom_id res chain seq x y z
N MET A 1 7.78 -16.59 -2.00
CA MET A 1 7.88 -15.18 -2.44
C MET A 1 6.53 -14.85 -3.03
N TYR A 2 5.90 -13.78 -2.55
CA TYR A 2 4.56 -13.39 -3.01
C TYR A 2 4.64 -12.74 -4.40
N ASP A 3 3.59 -12.89 -5.17
CA ASP A 3 3.35 -12.04 -6.34
C ASP A 3 2.59 -10.77 -5.93
N TYR A 4 2.35 -9.82 -6.83
CA TYR A 4 1.56 -8.63 -6.53
C TYR A 4 0.58 -8.28 -7.65
N LYS A 5 -0.52 -7.65 -7.25
CA LYS A 5 -1.45 -6.98 -8.15
C LYS A 5 -1.73 -5.57 -7.65
N PHE A 6 -1.91 -4.63 -8.57
CA PHE A 6 -2.34 -3.28 -8.22
C PHE A 6 -3.86 -3.18 -8.29
N HIS A 7 -4.44 -2.43 -7.36
CA HIS A 7 -5.71 -1.79 -7.64
C HIS A 7 -5.52 -0.79 -8.79
N PRO A 8 -6.43 -0.68 -9.78
CA PRO A 8 -6.24 0.16 -10.97
C PRO A 8 -5.86 1.61 -10.66
N GLU A 9 -6.42 2.18 -9.60
CA GLU A 9 -6.08 3.54 -9.17
C GLU A 9 -4.72 3.63 -8.45
N ALA A 10 -4.24 2.56 -7.80
CA ALA A 10 -2.93 2.53 -7.13
C ALA A 10 -1.78 2.53 -8.14
N GLU A 11 -1.97 1.87 -9.30
CA GLU A 11 -1.01 1.91 -10.39
C GLU A 11 -0.86 3.34 -10.92
N LYS A 12 -1.98 4.02 -11.23
CA LYS A 12 -1.98 5.42 -11.64
C LYS A 12 -1.35 6.35 -10.59
N GLU A 13 -1.57 6.08 -9.31
CA GLU A 13 -0.94 6.83 -8.21
C GLU A 13 0.58 6.71 -8.24
N LEU A 14 1.11 5.50 -8.46
CA LEU A 14 2.54 5.25 -8.58
C LEU A 14 3.14 5.94 -9.81
N GLU A 15 2.46 5.87 -10.95
CA GLU A 15 2.89 6.50 -12.20
C GLU A 15 3.01 8.03 -12.08
N LYS A 16 2.12 8.65 -11.30
CA LYS A 16 2.16 10.10 -11.01
C LYS A 16 3.33 10.52 -10.13
N LEU A 17 4.01 9.59 -9.46
CA LEU A 17 5.20 9.90 -8.66
C LEU A 17 6.41 10.16 -9.56
N ASN A 18 7.35 10.98 -9.08
CA ASN A 18 8.59 11.18 -9.80
C ASN A 18 9.41 9.87 -9.89
N ARG A 19 10.31 9.81 -10.88
CA ARG A 19 11.05 8.57 -11.19
C ARG A 19 11.87 8.05 -10.01
N SER A 20 12.50 8.94 -9.24
CA SER A 20 13.30 8.55 -8.06
C SER A 20 12.45 7.88 -7.00
N VAL A 21 11.25 8.40 -6.74
CA VAL A 21 10.30 7.85 -5.77
C VAL A 21 9.76 6.49 -6.26
N GLN A 22 9.49 6.34 -7.57
CA GLN A 22 9.09 5.04 -8.14
C GLN A 22 10.19 3.97 -7.93
N ILE A 23 11.46 4.31 -8.15
CA ILE A 23 12.59 3.39 -7.93
C ILE A 23 12.67 2.94 -6.46
N LEU A 24 12.47 3.87 -5.54
CA LEU A 24 12.44 3.58 -4.10
C LEU A 24 11.21 2.76 -3.70
N PHE A 25 10.07 3.00 -4.35
CA PHE A 25 8.89 2.17 -4.21
C PHE A 25 9.19 0.74 -4.66
N THR A 26 9.82 0.51 -5.82
CA THR A 26 10.18 -0.85 -6.29
C THR A 26 11.08 -1.58 -5.28
N LYS A 27 12.02 -0.89 -4.64
CA LYS A 27 12.84 -1.48 -3.56
C LYS A 27 12.00 -1.87 -2.35
N THR A 28 11.02 -1.05 -2.00
CA THR A 28 10.07 -1.33 -0.91
C THR A 28 9.15 -2.50 -1.27
N LEU A 29 8.62 -2.54 -2.49
CA LEU A 29 7.80 -3.63 -2.99
C LEU A 29 8.53 -4.96 -2.91
N LYS A 30 9.80 -5.03 -3.33
CA LYS A 30 10.62 -6.25 -3.17
C LYS A 30 10.74 -6.73 -1.72
N LYS A 31 10.77 -5.80 -0.74
CA LYS A 31 10.75 -6.16 0.68
C LYS A 31 9.39 -6.71 1.09
N ILE A 32 8.31 -6.07 0.67
CA ILE A 32 6.93 -6.52 0.92
C ILE A 32 6.73 -7.93 0.34
N LEU A 33 7.16 -8.20 -0.91
CA LEU A 33 7.01 -9.52 -1.53
C LEU A 33 7.80 -10.64 -0.83
N LYS A 34 8.86 -10.29 -0.11
CA LYS A 34 9.69 -11.26 0.63
C LYS A 34 9.13 -11.54 2.01
N SER A 35 8.66 -10.51 2.70
CA SER A 35 8.21 -10.55 4.10
C SER A 35 7.06 -9.55 4.31
N PRO A 36 5.86 -9.84 3.77
CA PRO A 36 4.74 -8.90 3.80
C PRO A 36 4.22 -8.62 5.21
N GLU A 37 4.47 -9.53 6.16
CA GLU A 37 4.15 -9.41 7.58
C GLU A 37 4.87 -8.26 8.28
N LEU A 38 5.99 -7.77 7.73
CA LEU A 38 6.75 -6.62 8.27
C LEU A 38 6.01 -5.28 8.11
N GLY A 39 4.89 -5.24 7.37
CA GLY A 39 4.01 -4.10 7.31
C GLY A 39 3.34 -3.81 8.64
N ILE A 40 3.10 -2.52 8.91
CA ILE A 40 2.37 -2.09 10.10
C ILE A 40 0.88 -2.31 9.84
N ASP A 41 0.23 -3.09 10.71
CA ASP A 41 -1.22 -3.30 10.63
C ASP A 41 -1.99 -1.99 10.73
N LEU A 42 -3.04 -1.92 9.92
CA LEU A 42 -4.08 -0.91 10.02
C LEU A 42 -5.27 -1.51 10.77
N GLY A 43 -5.96 -0.64 11.48
CA GLY A 43 -7.25 -0.92 12.10
C GLY A 43 -8.18 0.24 11.81
N ASN A 44 -9.19 0.43 12.66
CA ASN A 44 -10.10 1.56 12.52
C ASN A 44 -9.37 2.91 12.62
N LYS A 45 -9.59 3.78 11.62
CA LYS A 45 -9.06 5.14 11.58
C LYS A 45 -10.11 6.11 11.06
N ASN A 46 -10.48 7.12 11.85
CA ASN A 46 -11.47 8.13 11.48
C ASN A 46 -12.73 7.51 10.83
N ASN A 47 -13.33 6.52 11.50
CA ASN A 47 -14.51 5.76 11.02
C ASN A 47 -14.30 4.91 9.75
N LEU A 48 -13.07 4.80 9.23
CA LEU A 48 -12.74 3.85 8.16
C LEU A 48 -12.24 2.55 8.76
N ASN A 49 -12.90 1.45 8.41
CA ASN A 49 -12.45 0.12 8.79
C ASN A 49 -11.36 -0.38 7.83
N LEU A 50 -10.10 -0.20 8.23
CA LEU A 50 -8.93 -0.64 7.47
C LEU A 50 -8.31 -1.92 8.05
N SER A 51 -9.08 -2.65 8.85
CA SER A 51 -8.64 -3.92 9.44
C SER A 51 -8.33 -4.93 8.33
N GLY A 52 -7.25 -5.70 8.49
CA GLY A 52 -6.76 -6.62 7.46
C GLY A 52 -5.86 -5.96 6.40
N LEU A 53 -5.71 -4.63 6.44
CA LEU A 53 -4.74 -3.92 5.61
C LEU A 53 -3.45 -3.67 6.39
N LYS A 54 -2.33 -3.62 5.66
CA LYS A 54 -1.03 -3.22 6.17
C LYS A 54 -0.54 -1.98 5.44
N LYS A 55 0.35 -1.23 6.10
CA LYS A 55 1.08 -0.13 5.47
C LYS A 55 2.58 -0.30 5.60
N MET A 56 3.31 0.22 4.61
CA MET A 56 4.75 0.39 4.69
C MET A 56 5.15 1.79 4.23
N TYR A 57 6.08 2.41 4.95
CA TYR A 57 6.66 3.70 4.59
C TYR A 57 7.86 3.51 3.67
N PHE A 58 8.05 4.45 2.75
CA PHE A 58 9.25 4.53 1.92
C PHE A 58 9.66 5.98 1.72
N GLU A 59 10.83 6.18 1.10
CA GLU A 59 11.40 7.51 0.82
C GLU A 59 11.42 8.39 2.07
N HIS A 60 12.25 8.03 3.06
CA HIS A 60 12.37 8.75 4.34
C HIS A 60 11.03 9.02 5.05
N LYS A 61 10.07 8.09 4.94
CA LYS A 61 8.70 8.21 5.49
C LYS A 61 7.84 9.32 4.88
N ARG A 62 8.25 9.89 3.74
CA ARG A 62 7.47 10.89 2.99
C ARG A 62 6.33 10.25 2.19
N TYR A 63 6.41 8.96 1.91
CA TYR A 63 5.38 8.20 1.20
C TYR A 63 4.98 6.94 1.96
N ARG A 64 3.78 6.46 1.69
CA ARG A 64 3.26 5.19 2.20
C ARG A 64 2.54 4.42 1.10
N VAL A 65 2.62 3.11 1.20
CA VAL A 65 1.75 2.17 0.48
C VAL A 65 0.86 1.45 1.46
N VAL A 66 -0.40 1.28 1.10
CA VAL A 66 -1.38 0.43 1.78
C VAL A 66 -1.62 -0.79 0.91
N TYR A 67 -1.55 -1.97 1.52
CA TYR A 67 -1.69 -3.24 0.83
C TYR A 67 -2.40 -4.27 1.69
N GLN A 68 -2.92 -5.30 1.05
CA GLN A 68 -3.52 -6.47 1.68
C GLN A 68 -2.71 -7.71 1.32
N ILE A 69 -2.58 -8.63 2.26
CA ILE A 69 -2.02 -9.96 2.02
C ILE A 69 -3.20 -10.88 1.69
N LEU A 70 -3.17 -11.48 0.51
CA LEU A 70 -4.10 -12.53 0.12
C LEU A 70 -3.37 -13.87 0.25
N ASP A 71 -3.38 -14.42 1.47
CA ASP A 71 -2.61 -15.63 1.80
C ASP A 71 -3.03 -16.84 0.95
N ASP A 72 -4.32 -16.97 0.64
CA ASP A 72 -4.84 -18.06 -0.21
C ASP A 72 -4.31 -18.02 -1.65
N GLU A 73 -4.06 -16.82 -2.18
CA GLU A 73 -3.55 -16.60 -3.54
C GLU A 73 -2.03 -16.39 -3.58
N VAL A 74 -1.37 -16.23 -2.43
CA VAL A 74 0.04 -15.81 -2.31
C VAL A 74 0.30 -14.49 -3.07
N ILE A 75 -0.66 -13.56 -3.01
CA ILE A 75 -0.65 -12.28 -3.71
C ILE A 75 -0.67 -11.11 -2.71
N ILE A 76 0.14 -10.09 -2.97
CA ILE A 76 0.04 -8.78 -2.33
C ILE A 76 -0.81 -7.86 -3.20
N HIS A 77 -1.97 -7.47 -2.69
CA HIS A 77 -2.83 -6.51 -3.35
C HIS A 77 -2.47 -5.08 -2.91
N LEU A 78 -1.90 -4.29 -3.81
CA LEU A 78 -1.51 -2.91 -3.56
C LEU A 78 -2.72 -2.00 -3.74
N ILE A 79 -3.28 -1.52 -2.64
CA ILE A 79 -4.58 -0.85 -2.62
C ILE A 79 -4.43 0.65 -2.85
N ALA A 80 -3.46 1.31 -2.23
CA ALA A 80 -3.27 2.76 -2.38
C ALA A 80 -1.81 3.19 -2.14
N ILE A 81 -1.33 4.15 -2.92
CA ILE A 81 0.04 4.69 -2.82
C ILE A 81 -0.04 6.21 -2.78
N GLY A 82 0.70 6.84 -1.88
CA GLY A 82 0.73 8.30 -1.87
C GLY A 82 1.69 8.91 -0.87
N LYS A 83 1.76 10.24 -0.91
CA LYS A 83 2.48 11.03 0.08
C LYS A 83 1.88 10.80 1.46
N ARG A 84 2.69 11.01 2.49
CA ARG A 84 2.26 11.08 3.88
C ARG A 84 1.55 12.41 4.11
N ASP A 85 0.43 12.61 3.43
CA ASP A 85 -0.48 13.72 3.67
C ASP A 85 -1.70 13.19 4.44
N LYS A 86 -1.76 13.55 5.72
CA LYS A 86 -2.86 13.27 6.64
C LYS A 86 -3.54 11.92 6.41
N MET A 87 -4.80 11.95 5.94
CA MET A 87 -5.71 10.82 5.83
C MET A 87 -5.96 10.35 4.38
N GLU A 88 -5.47 11.07 3.37
CA GLU A 88 -5.86 10.85 1.96
C GLU A 88 -5.69 9.39 1.50
N VAL A 89 -4.49 8.82 1.67
CA VAL A 89 -4.24 7.41 1.29
C VAL A 89 -5.09 6.40 2.09
N TYR A 90 -5.50 6.74 3.32
CA TYR A 90 -6.37 5.89 4.12
C TYR A 90 -7.82 5.96 3.66
N GLU A 91 -8.31 7.15 3.34
CA GLU A 91 -9.64 7.37 2.75
C GLU A 91 -9.78 6.61 1.44
N LYS A 92 -8.80 6.77 0.53
CA LYS A 92 -8.75 6.01 -0.72
C LYS A 92 -8.68 4.50 -0.51
N ALA A 93 -7.96 4.04 0.51
CA ALA A 93 -7.89 2.62 0.80
C ALA A 93 -9.24 2.08 1.33
N GLY A 94 -9.93 2.82 2.20
CA GLY A 94 -11.25 2.43 2.70
C GLY A 94 -12.28 2.32 1.57
N GLU A 95 -12.37 3.34 0.72
CA GLU A 95 -13.29 3.36 -0.43
C GLU A 95 -13.09 2.18 -1.41
N ARG A 96 -11.86 1.66 -1.50
CA ARG A 96 -11.48 0.56 -2.41
C ARG A 96 -11.73 -0.82 -1.81
N VAL A 97 -11.81 -0.93 -0.48
CA VAL A 97 -12.01 -2.20 0.23
C VAL A 97 -13.48 -2.42 0.56
N GLU A 98 -14.28 -1.36 0.68
CA GLU A 98 -15.74 -1.45 0.88
C GLU A 98 -16.52 -1.78 -0.42
N LYS A 99 -15.83 -1.93 -1.56
CA LYS A 99 -16.40 -2.38 -2.84
C LYS A 99 -15.99 -3.82 -3.15
#